data_AF-I7KVU8-F1
#
_entry.id   AF-I7KVU8-F1
#
_cell.length_a   1.000
_cell.length_b   1.000
_cell.length_c   1.000
_cell.angle_alpha   90.00
_cell.angle_beta   90.00
_cell.angle_gamma   90.00
#
_symmetry.space_group_name_H-M   'P 1'
#
loop_
_entity.id
_entity.type
_entity.pdbx_description
1 polymer ?
#
loop_
_entity_poly.entity_id
_entity_poly.type
_entity_poly.pdbx_seq_one_letter_code
_entity_poly.pdbx_strand_id
1 'polypeptide(L)'
;MIIFIISLISGIISGMGIGGGTILIPALIIFLNVKQQIAQSTNLLIFIPTAIVALYTHIKQGNIEKNVLKTLIIFGIIGSIIGSILAVSLGSSLLKKMFGVFLLFMGAYEIYLSRKEKAHRQS
;
A
#
# COMPACT_ATOMS: atom_id res chain seq x y z
N MET A 1 16.74 10.56 -12.90
CA MET A 1 15.96 11.75 -12.49
C MET A 1 14.48 11.43 -12.27
N ILE A 2 13.76 10.85 -13.25
CA ILE A 2 12.33 10.50 -13.14
C ILE A 2 12.01 9.58 -11.95
N ILE A 3 12.82 8.55 -11.68
CA ILE A 3 12.61 7.61 -10.58
C ILE A 3 12.62 8.32 -9.22
N PHE A 4 13.52 9.27 -9.03
CA PHE A 4 13.64 10.02 -7.78
C PHE A 4 12.38 10.85 -7.51
N ILE A 5 11.85 11.51 -8.53
CA ILE A 5 10.63 12.31 -8.44
C ILE A 5 9.42 11.42 -8.10
N ILE A 6 9.27 10.29 -8.78
CA ILE A 6 8.19 9.33 -8.53
C ILE A 6 8.27 8.80 -7.09
N SER A 7 9.46 8.38 -6.65
CA SER A 7 9.66 7.87 -5.29
C SER A 7 9.41 8.93 -4.22
N LEU A 8 9.75 10.19 -4.48
CA LEU A 8 9.52 11.30 -3.56
C LEU A 8 8.02 11.60 -3.41
N ILE A 9 7.29 11.71 -4.53
CA ILE A 9 5.83 11.91 -4.53
C ILE A 9 5.13 10.73 -3.84
N SER A 10 5.53 9.50 -4.18
CA SER A 10 5.01 8.28 -3.54
C SER A 10 5.24 8.29 -2.02
N GLY A 11 6.43 8.73 -1.57
CA GLY A 11 6.75 8.83 -0.14
C GLY A 11 5.83 9.81 0.61
N ILE A 12 5.58 10.98 0.04
CA ILE A 12 4.68 11.99 0.61
C ILE A 12 3.26 11.41 0.76
N ILE A 13 2.74 10.79 -0.31
CA ILE A 13 1.38 10.22 -0.32
C ILE A 13 1.27 9.04 0.64
N SER A 14 2.35 8.25 0.79
CA SER A 14 2.43 7.20 1.81
C SER A 14 2.28 7.77 3.22
N GLY A 15 2.94 8.90 3.50
CA GLY A 15 2.83 9.63 4.77
C GLY A 15 1.43 10.18 5.06
N MET A 16 0.60 10.37 4.04
CA MET A 16 -0.80 10.80 4.18
C MET A 16 -1.75 9.64 4.52
N GLY A 17 -1.23 8.42 4.72
CA GLY A 17 -2.03 7.25 5.13
C GLY A 17 -2.66 6.46 3.98
N ILE A 18 -2.48 6.90 2.73
CA ILE A 18 -3.02 6.23 1.53
C ILE A 18 -2.16 5.01 1.12
N GLY A 19 -0.89 4.98 1.56
CA GLY A 19 0.10 3.98 1.18
C GLY A 19 0.65 4.23 -0.23
N GLY A 20 1.91 4.63 -0.35
CA GLY A 20 2.51 5.09 -1.61
C GLY A 20 2.56 4.06 -2.75
N GLY A 21 2.34 2.78 -2.45
CA GLY A 21 2.41 1.69 -3.43
C GLY A 21 1.34 1.76 -4.53
N THR A 22 0.20 2.38 -4.26
CA THR A 22 -0.86 2.60 -5.26
C THR A 22 -0.38 3.43 -6.45
N ILE A 23 0.59 4.33 -6.23
CA ILE A 23 1.16 5.21 -7.26
C ILE A 23 2.51 4.69 -7.74
N LEU A 24 3.35 4.18 -6.83
CA LEU A 24 4.68 3.69 -7.18
C LEU A 24 4.63 2.48 -8.12
N ILE A 25 3.71 1.53 -7.88
CA ILE A 25 3.63 0.31 -8.67
C ILE A 25 3.25 0.61 -10.14
N PRO A 26 2.16 1.34 -10.45
CA PRO A 26 1.85 1.72 -11.82
C PRO A 26 2.96 2.55 -12.46
N ALA A 27 3.56 3.47 -11.72
CA ALA A 27 4.63 4.32 -12.25
C ALA A 27 5.85 3.49 -12.68
N LEU A 28 6.28 2.51 -11.88
CA LEU A 28 7.38 1.61 -12.26
C LEU A 28 7.00 0.79 -13.51
N ILE A 29 5.80 0.24 -13.59
CA ILE A 29 5.40 -0.61 -14.71
C ILE A 29 5.24 0.20 -16.01
N ILE A 30 4.65 1.39 -15.95
CA ILE A 30 4.37 2.21 -17.14
C ILE A 30 5.65 2.90 -17.64
N PHE A 31 6.44 3.50 -16.74
CA PHE A 31 7.61 4.29 -17.14
C PHE A 31 8.89 3.46 -17.31
N LEU A 32 9.05 2.37 -16.54
CA LEU A 32 10.27 1.56 -16.57
C LEU A 32 10.05 0.17 -17.17
N ASN A 33 8.82 -0.19 -17.56
CA ASN A 33 8.46 -1.49 -18.16
C ASN A 33 8.96 -2.70 -17.33
N VAL A 34 9.06 -2.52 -16.00
CA VAL A 34 9.53 -3.57 -15.10
C VAL A 34 8.44 -4.62 -14.92
N LYS A 35 8.86 -5.88 -14.72
CA LYS A 35 7.93 -6.97 -14.38
C LYS A 35 7.16 -6.62 -13.10
N GLN A 36 5.87 -6.91 -13.09
CA GLN A 36 4.94 -6.67 -11.97
C GLN A 36 5.46 -7.20 -10.63
N GLN A 37 6.11 -8.37 -10.64
CA GLN A 37 6.70 -8.97 -9.44
C GLN A 37 7.84 -8.12 -8.87
N ILE A 38 8.73 -7.61 -9.73
CA ILE A 38 9.85 -6.77 -9.31
C ILE A 38 9.34 -5.46 -8.73
N ALA A 39 8.38 -4.81 -9.41
CA ALA A 39 7.79 -3.55 -8.95
C ALA A 39 7.16 -3.68 -7.55
N GLN A 40 6.47 -4.79 -7.28
CA GLN A 40 5.88 -5.06 -5.96
C GLN A 40 6.92 -5.30 -4.88
N SER A 41 7.95 -6.11 -5.16
CA SER A 41 9.04 -6.36 -4.21
C SER A 41 9.82 -5.08 -3.88
N THR A 42 10.09 -4.24 -4.87
CA THR A 42 10.73 -2.94 -4.68
C THR A 42 9.86 -2.02 -3.82
N ASN A 43 8.56 -1.96 -4.09
CA ASN A 43 7.64 -1.19 -3.28
C ASN A 43 7.66 -1.65 -1.81
N LEU A 44 7.66 -2.95 -1.54
CA LEU A 44 7.72 -3.48 -0.17
C LEU A 44 9.02 -3.06 0.55
N LEU A 45 10.16 -3.09 -0.14
CA LEU A 45 11.44 -2.63 0.42
C LEU A 45 11.39 -1.15 0.82
N ILE A 46 10.76 -0.31 0.01
CA ILE A 46 10.60 1.13 0.27
C ILE A 46 9.71 1.37 1.51
N PHE A 47 8.76 0.48 1.78
CA PHE A 47 7.90 0.58 2.96
C PHE A 47 8.61 0.27 4.28
N ILE A 48 9.72 -0.47 4.29
CA ILE A 48 10.45 -0.84 5.52
C ILE A 48 10.84 0.38 6.37
N PRO A 49 11.59 1.38 5.86
CA PRO A 49 11.97 2.56 6.65
C PRO A 49 10.74 3.35 7.11
N THR A 50 9.72 3.49 6.26
CA THR A 50 8.47 4.17 6.62
C THR A 50 7.75 3.45 7.77
N ALA A 51 7.69 2.12 7.72
CA ALA A 51 7.07 1.30 8.77
C ALA A 51 7.83 1.43 10.09
N ILE A 52 9.17 1.47 10.06
CA ILE A 52 9.99 1.69 11.27
C ILE A 52 9.68 3.05 11.90
N VAL A 53 9.65 4.12 11.10
CA VAL A 53 9.33 5.47 11.59
C VAL A 53 7.89 5.56 12.11
N ALA A 54 6.94 4.94 11.42
CA ALA A 54 5.55 4.89 11.84
C ALA A 54 5.39 4.14 13.17
N LEU A 55 6.04 2.99 13.31
CA LEU A 55 6.04 2.20 14.54
C LEU A 55 6.67 2.97 15.70
N TYR A 56 7.83 3.59 15.48
CA TYR A 56 8.49 4.42 16.49
C TYR A 56 7.60 5.57 16.96
N THR A 57 6.95 6.26 16.02
CA THR A 57 6.02 7.35 16.33
C THR A 57 4.82 6.87 17.14
N HIS A 58 4.22 5.72 16.80
CA HIS A 58 3.08 5.16 17.53
C HIS A 58 3.45 4.69 18.93
N ILE A 59 4.65 4.09 19.10
CA ILE A 59 5.18 3.72 20.42
C ILE A 59 5.34 4.97 21.28
N LYS A 60 5.94 6.04 20.72
CA LYS A 60 6.18 7.30 21.44
C LYS A 60 4.89 7.99 21.86
N GLN A 61 3.82 7.88 21.07
CA GLN A 61 2.52 8.47 21.38
C GLN A 61 1.69 7.66 22.40
N GLY A 62 2.14 6.47 22.80
CA GLY A 62 1.41 5.63 23.77
C GLY A 62 0.11 5.01 23.23
N ASN A 63 -0.19 5.18 21.95
CA ASN A 63 -1.43 4.73 21.30
C ASN A 63 -1.41 3.23 20.92
N ILE A 64 -0.69 2.40 21.68
CA ILE A 64 -0.55 0.97 21.37
C ILE A 64 -1.34 0.14 22.37
N GLU A 65 -2.49 -0.34 21.92
CA GLU A 65 -3.26 -1.35 22.63
C GLU A 65 -2.58 -2.72 22.52
N LYS A 66 -1.87 -3.13 23.59
CA LYS A 66 -1.12 -4.40 23.63
C LYS A 66 -1.99 -5.64 23.38
N ASN A 67 -3.29 -5.56 23.70
CA ASN A 67 -4.26 -6.64 23.46
C ASN A 67 -4.52 -6.85 21.96
N VAL A 68 -4.69 -5.77 21.20
CA VAL A 68 -4.93 -5.84 19.75
C VAL A 68 -3.63 -6.11 19.00
N LEU A 69 -2.50 -5.57 19.51
CA LEU A 69 -1.20 -5.69 18.87
C LEU A 69 -0.79 -7.15 18.59
N LYS A 70 -0.94 -8.06 19.56
CA LYS A 70 -0.55 -9.47 19.37
C LYS A 70 -1.37 -10.14 18.28
N THR A 71 -2.68 -9.96 18.30
CA THR A 71 -3.61 -10.46 17.28
C THR A 71 -3.23 -9.91 15.92
N LEU A 72 -3.02 -8.59 15.82
CA LEU A 72 -2.66 -7.93 14.56
C LEU A 72 -1.33 -8.46 13.99
N ILE A 73 -0.32 -8.65 14.83
CA ILE A 73 0.97 -9.21 14.41
C ILE A 73 0.80 -10.63 13.90
N ILE A 74 0.08 -11.50 14.63
CA ILE A 74 -0.10 -12.91 14.24
C ILE A 74 -0.83 -13.01 12.90
N PHE A 75 -2.00 -12.38 12.78
CA PHE A 75 -2.77 -12.40 11.55
C PHE A 75 -2.05 -11.68 10.40
N GLY A 76 -1.31 -10.60 10.68
CA GLY A 76 -0.50 -9.90 9.69
C GLY A 76 0.63 -10.76 9.13
N ILE A 77 1.36 -11.49 9.98
CA ILE A 77 2.41 -12.42 9.56
C ILE A 77 1.81 -13.55 8.72
N ILE A 78 0.76 -14.21 9.22
CA ILE A 78 0.12 -15.33 8.51
C ILE A 78 -0.44 -14.87 7.17
N GLY A 79 -1.17 -13.75 7.14
CA GLY A 79 -1.74 -13.19 5.92
C GLY A 79 -0.68 -12.76 4.91
N SER A 80 0.43 -12.15 5.37
CA SER A 80 1.55 -11.76 4.51
C SER A 80 2.25 -12.96 3.88
N ILE A 81 2.48 -14.03 4.65
CA ILE A 81 3.09 -15.27 4.13
C ILE A 81 2.19 -15.92 3.08
N ILE A 82 0.91 -16.12 3.40
CA ILE A 82 -0.07 -16.73 2.49
C ILE A 82 -0.21 -15.88 1.22
N GLY A 83 -0.37 -14.56 1.38
CA GLY A 83 -0.48 -13.62 0.27
C GLY A 83 0.76 -13.60 -0.62
N SER A 84 1.96 -13.65 -0.03
CA SER A 84 3.22 -13.70 -0.78
C SER A 84 3.35 -14.98 -1.61
N ILE A 85 3.04 -16.15 -1.01
CA ILE A 85 3.07 -17.44 -1.72
C ILE A 85 2.09 -17.43 -2.90
N LEU A 86 0.86 -16.97 -2.66
CA LEU A 86 -0.14 -16.82 -3.72
C LEU A 86 0.35 -15.87 -4.82
N ALA A 87 0.90 -14.71 -4.46
CA ALA A 87 1.38 -13.73 -5.43
C ALA A 87 2.54 -14.27 -6.31
N VAL A 88 3.44 -15.08 -5.75
CA VAL A 88 4.55 -15.69 -6.50
C VAL A 88 4.06 -16.82 -7.41
N SER A 89 3.02 -17.56 -6.99
CA SER A 89 2.42 -18.64 -7.79
C SER A 89 1.64 -18.13 -9.01
N LEU A 90 1.22 -16.87 -9.00
CA LEU A 90 0.47 -16.25 -10.10
C LEU A 90 1.40 -15.72 -11.20
N GLY A 91 1.06 -16.00 -12.46
CA GLY A 91 1.78 -15.44 -13.60
C GLY A 91 1.68 -13.90 -13.64
N SER A 92 2.75 -13.24 -14.11
CA SER A 92 2.87 -11.77 -14.13
C SER A 92 1.68 -11.06 -14.82
N SER A 93 1.09 -11.66 -15.85
CA SER A 93 -0.08 -11.11 -16.56
C SER A 93 -1.35 -11.14 -15.71
N LEU A 94 -1.60 -12.25 -15.02
CA LEU A 94 -2.76 -12.40 -14.14
C LEU A 94 -2.65 -11.49 -12.93
N LEU A 95 -1.46 -11.40 -12.32
CA LEU A 95 -1.18 -10.53 -11.18
C LEU A 95 -1.39 -9.05 -11.54
N LYS A 96 -0.95 -8.63 -12.74
CA LYS A 96 -1.19 -7.27 -13.26
C LYS A 96 -2.68 -6.98 -13.46
N LYS A 97 -3.45 -7.93 -14.01
CA LYS A 97 -4.91 -7.78 -14.17
C LYS A 97 -5.62 -7.65 -12.82
N MET A 98 -5.30 -8.53 -11.87
CA MET A 98 -5.89 -8.49 -10.52
C MET A 98 -5.58 -7.17 -9.81
N PHE A 99 -4.33 -6.70 -9.90
CA PHE A 99 -3.95 -5.41 -9.33
C PHE A 99 -4.70 -4.24 -9.99
N GLY A 100 -4.87 -4.28 -11.31
CA GLY A 100 -5.66 -3.27 -12.03
C GLY A 100 -7.13 -3.23 -11.58
N VAL A 101 -7.77 -4.41 -11.43
CA VAL A 101 -9.15 -4.50 -10.90
C VAL A 101 -9.22 -3.98 -9.46
N PHE A 102 -8.25 -4.32 -8.62
CA PHE A 102 -8.15 -3.82 -7.25
C PHE A 102 -8.05 -2.29 -7.21
N LEU A 103 -7.21 -1.67 -8.06
CA LEU A 103 -7.10 -0.22 -8.14
C LEU A 103 -8.41 0.45 -8.60
N LEU A 104 -9.10 -0.13 -9.59
CA LEU A 104 -10.40 0.38 -10.02
C LEU A 104 -11.44 0.30 -8.90
N PHE A 105 -11.47 -0.82 -8.19
CA PHE A 105 -12.36 -1.00 -7.05
C PHE A 105 -12.06 0.00 -5.93
N MET A 106 -10.78 0.19 -5.56
CA MET A 106 -10.40 1.17 -4.55
C MET A 106 -10.70 2.60 -4.97
N GLY A 107 -10.43 2.96 -6.23
CA GLY A 107 -10.79 4.28 -6.75
C GLY A 107 -12.31 4.53 -6.71
N ALA A 108 -13.11 3.53 -7.09
CA ALA A 108 -14.57 3.62 -7.00
C ALA A 108 -15.06 3.72 -5.54
N TYR A 109 -14.47 2.94 -4.63
CA TYR A 109 -14.80 2.96 -3.20
C TYR A 109 -14.45 4.32 -2.57
N GLU A 110 -13.27 4.88 -2.88
CA GLU A 110 -12.82 6.17 -2.37
C GLU A 110 -13.72 7.31 -2.88
N ILE A 111 -14.11 7.30 -4.17
CA ILE A 111 -15.08 8.26 -4.72
C ILE A 111 -16.43 8.15 -4.02
N TYR A 112 -16.90 6.92 -3.75
CA TYR A 112 -18.15 6.70 -3.04
C TYR A 112 -18.10 7.20 -1.59
N LEU A 113 -16.99 6.92 -0.89
CA LEU A 113 -16.78 7.36 0.49
C LEU A 113 -16.64 8.88 0.59
N SER A 114 -15.90 9.49 -0.35
CA SER A 114 -15.75 10.95 -0.45
C SER A 114 -17.07 11.66 -0.74
N ARG A 115 -18.00 11.01 -1.47
CA ARG A 115 -19.38 11.51 -1.63
C ARG A 115 -20.19 11.44 -0.34
N LYS A 116 -19.98 10.39 0.47
CA LYS A 116 -20.70 10.21 1.75
C LYS A 116 -20.23 11.19 2.84
N GLU A 117 -18.94 11.51 2.90
CA GLU A 117 -18.42 12.54 3.83
C GLU A 117 -18.91 13.95 3.50
N LYS A 118 -19.03 14.29 2.21
CA LYS A 118 -19.57 15.60 1.79
C LYS A 118 -21.06 15.77 2.14
N ALA A 119 -21.84 14.69 2.16
CA ALA A 119 -23.25 14.73 2.55
C ALA A 119 -23.47 14.94 4.06
N HIS A 120 -22.53 14.53 4.92
CA HIS A 120 -22.65 14.68 6.38
C HIS A 120 -22.12 16.01 6.94
N ARG A 121 -21.31 16.77 6.20
CA ARG A 121 -20.85 18.12 6.61
C ARG A 121 -21.84 19.25 6.29
N GLN A 122 -22.96 18.94 5.62
CA GLN A 122 -24.01 19.91 5.26
C GLN A 122 -25.32 19.73 6.06
N SER A 123 -25.34 18.85 7.07
CA SER A 123 -26.40 18.72 8.07
C SER A 123 -25.90 19.20 9.43
#